data_AF-A0A0G1BY25-F1
#
_entry.id   AF-A0A0G1BY25-F1
#
_cell.length_a   1.000
_cell.length_b   1.000
_cell.length_c   1.000
_cell.angle_alpha   90.00
_cell.angle_beta   90.00
_cell.angle_gamma   90.00
#
_symmetry.space_group_name_H-M   'P 1'
#
loop_
_entity.id
_entity.type
_entity.pdbx_description
1 polymer ?
#
loop_
_entity_poly.entity_id
_entity_poly.type
_entity_poly.pdbx_seq_one_letter_code
_entity_poly.pdbx_strand_id
1 'polypeptide(L)' 'EIVELTAEEIEAYRLRHINDMEQQEAADKMHTSQSTYQRILYSAYKKIADALINGKAIKIIK' A
#
# COMPACT_ATOMS: atom_id res chain seq x y z
N GLU A 1 -1.80 -12.87 15.64
CA GLU A 1 -2.70 -12.58 14.50
C GLU A 1 -1.86 -12.06 13.33
N ILE A 2 -2.31 -12.23 12.08
CA ILE A 2 -1.56 -11.84 10.88
C ILE A 2 -2.41 -10.90 10.04
N VAL A 3 -1.79 -9.81 9.57
CA VAL A 3 -2.36 -8.93 8.53
C VAL A 3 -1.64 -9.21 7.23
N GLU A 4 -2.42 -9.44 6.18
CA GLU A 4 -1.91 -9.76 4.86
C GLU A 4 -1.98 -8.55 3.93
N LEU A 5 -0.82 -8.13 3.42
CA LEU A 5 -0.67 -7.09 2.40
C LEU A 5 -0.43 -7.74 1.04
N THR A 6 -1.13 -7.28 0.01
CA THR A 6 -0.91 -7.73 -1.36
C THR A 6 0.35 -7.09 -1.96
N ALA A 7 0.87 -7.68 -3.04
CA ALA A 7 1.95 -7.05 -3.81
C ALA A 7 1.58 -5.64 -4.30
N GLU A 8 0.32 -5.41 -4.70
CA GLU A 8 -0.17 -4.08 -5.12
C GLU A 8 -0.17 -3.06 -3.97
N GLU A 9 -0.60 -3.46 -2.78
CA GLU A 9 -0.62 -2.60 -1.60
C GLU A 9 0.80 -2.18 -1.19
N ILE A 10 1.74 -3.13 -1.20
CA ILE A 10 3.14 -2.86 -0.91
C ILE A 10 3.78 -1.98 -1.99
N GLU A 11 3.49 -2.23 -3.26
CA GLU A 11 4.03 -1.42 -4.36
C GLU A 11 3.51 0.02 -4.28
N ALA A 12 2.21 0.23 -4.04
CA ALA A 12 1.64 1.57 -3.87
C ALA A 12 2.31 2.32 -2.71
N TYR A 13 2.55 1.63 -1.59
CA TYR A 13 3.23 2.18 -0.41
C TYR A 13 4.70 2.52 -0.71
N ARG A 14 5.43 1.64 -1.41
CA ARG A 14 6.82 1.86 -1.82
C ARG A 14 6.95 3.07 -2.74
N LEU A 15 6.11 3.18 -3.76
CA LEU A 15 6.13 4.32 -4.69
C LEU A 15 5.90 5.64 -3.95
N ARG A 16 4.98 5.67 -2.98
CA ARG A 16 4.72 6.89 -2.20
C ARG A 16 5.86 7.25 -1.24
N HIS A 17 6.33 6.30 -0.44
CA HIS A 17 7.14 6.61 0.74
C HIS A 17 8.63 6.31 0.61
N ILE A 18 9.03 5.55 -0.42
CA ILE A 18 10.44 5.25 -0.70
C ILE A 18 10.88 5.97 -1.98
N ASN A 19 9.99 6.12 -2.96
CA ASN A 19 10.29 6.82 -4.20
C ASN A 19 9.77 8.27 -4.24
N ASP A 20 9.11 8.73 -3.17
CA ASP A 20 8.56 10.08 -3.04
C ASP A 20 7.69 10.51 -4.24
N MET A 21 7.02 9.54 -4.89
CA MET A 21 6.19 9.82 -6.06
C MET A 21 4.88 10.48 -5.67
N GLU A 22 4.49 11.48 -6.46
CA GLU A 22 3.18 12.08 -6.36
C GLU A 22 2.08 11.10 -6.78
N GLN A 23 0.84 11.37 -6.35
CA GLN A 23 -0.27 10.43 -6.55
C GLN A 23 -0.50 10.06 -8.01
N GLN A 24 -0.38 11.04 -8.90
CA GLN A 24 -0.58 10.83 -10.33
C GLN A 24 0.56 9.97 -10.92
N GLU A 25 1.81 10.29 -10.59
CA GLU A 25 2.99 9.54 -11.06
C GLU A 25 2.96 8.09 -10.60
N ALA A 26 2.61 7.84 -9.34
CA ALA A 26 2.51 6.50 -8.80
C ALA A 26 1.34 5.70 -9.44
N ALA A 27 0.21 6.35 -9.72
CA ALA A 27 -0.91 5.74 -10.42
C ALA A 27 -0.55 5.37 -11.87
N ASP A 28 0.14 6.26 -12.58
CA ASP A 28 0.63 6.03 -13.94
C ASP A 28 1.65 4.87 -13.96
N LYS A 29 2.54 4.82 -12.96
CA LYS A 29 3.52 3.73 -12.79
C LYS A 29 2.86 2.38 -12.54
N MET A 30 1.73 2.36 -11.85
CA MET A 30 0.91 1.17 -11.59
C MET A 30 -0.12 0.89 -12.70
N HIS A 31 -0.10 1.65 -13.80
CA HIS A 31 -1.04 1.51 -14.91
C HIS A 31 -2.51 1.53 -14.47
N THR A 32 -2.85 2.43 -13.54
CA THR A 32 -4.20 2.53 -12.96
C THR A 32 -4.65 3.98 -12.83
N SER A 33 -5.93 4.19 -12.52
CA SER A 33 -6.44 5.54 -12.26
C SER A 33 -5.91 6.07 -10.93
N GLN A 34 -5.76 7.39 -10.82
CA GLN A 34 -5.38 8.08 -9.58
C GLN A 34 -6.27 7.68 -8.38
N SER A 35 -7.58 7.51 -8.63
CA SER A 35 -8.56 7.06 -7.62
C SER A 35 -8.39 5.60 -7.22
N THR A 36 -7.98 4.72 -8.15
CA THR A 36 -7.72 3.31 -7.83
C THR A 36 -6.43 3.17 -7.05
N TYR A 37 -5.36 3.86 -7.46
CA TYR A 37 -4.13 3.96 -6.68
C TYR A 37 -4.41 4.43 -5.24
N GLN A 38 -5.21 5.49 -5.07
CA GLN A 38 -5.55 6.00 -3.74
C GLN A 38 -6.25 4.96 -2.86
N ARG A 39 -7.17 4.17 -3.44
CA ARG A 39 -7.86 3.10 -2.70
C ARG A 39 -6.88 2.01 -2.27
N ILE A 40 -5.95 1.62 -3.14
CA ILE A 40 -4.91 0.62 -2.84
C ILE A 40 -4.00 1.14 -1.71
N LEU A 41 -3.48 2.35 -1.84
CA LEU A 41 -2.60 2.96 -0.84
C LEU A 41 -3.30 3.10 0.52
N TYR A 42 -4.56 3.53 0.53
CA TYR A 42 -5.36 3.64 1.76
C TYR A 42 -5.61 2.27 2.41
N SER A 43 -5.86 1.23 1.61
CA SER A 43 -5.97 -0.14 2.11
C SER A 43 -4.67 -0.58 2.79
N ALA A 44 -3.53 -0.31 2.15
CA ALA A 44 -2.21 -0.60 2.72
C ALA A 44 -2.01 0.11 4.07
N TYR A 45 -2.30 1.41 4.16
CA TYR A 45 -2.20 2.17 5.41
C TYR A 45 -3.06 1.60 6.53
N LYS A 46 -4.32 1.27 6.24
CA LYS A 46 -5.23 0.70 7.23
C LYS A 46 -4.70 -0.62 7.80
N LYS A 47 -4.18 -1.49 6.92
CA LYS A 47 -3.59 -2.78 7.30
C LYS A 47 -2.29 -2.62 8.11
N ILE A 48 -1.40 -1.72 7.67
CA ILE A 48 -0.17 -1.41 8.40
C ILE A 48 -0.49 -0.83 9.78
N ALA A 49 -1.43 0.10 9.86
CA ALA A 49 -1.87 0.68 11.14
C ALA A 49 -2.45 -0.39 12.08
N ASP A 50 -3.33 -1.27 11.59
CA ASP A 50 -3.87 -2.38 12.38
C ASP A 50 -2.76 -3.29 12.91
N ALA A 51 -1.80 -3.65 12.05
CA ALA A 51 -0.69 -4.50 12.44
C ALA A 51 0.20 -3.85 13.52
N LEU A 52 0.57 -2.59 13.34
CA LEU A 52 1.46 -1.89 14.26
C LEU A 52 0.78 -1.59 15.60
N ILE A 53 -0.48 -1.15 15.60
CA ILE A 53 -1.22 -0.80 16.83
C ILE A 53 -1.55 -2.05 17.65
N ASN A 54 -1.97 -3.13 16.99
CA ASN A 54 -2.43 -4.35 17.67
C ASN A 54 -1.34 -5.42 17.77
N GLY A 55 -0.08 -5.13 17.41
CA GLY A 55 1.03 -6.07 17.48
C GLY A 55 0.85 -7.32 16.60
N LYS A 56 0.19 -7.18 15.44
CA LYS A 56 -0.02 -8.28 14.50
C LYS A 56 1.18 -8.42 13.58
N ALA A 57 1.50 -9.64 13.17
CA ALA A 57 2.54 -9.88 12.18
C ALA A 57 2.07 -9.41 10.80
N ILE A 58 2.98 -8.87 9.99
CA ILE A 58 2.72 -8.50 8.61
C ILE A 58 3.23 -9.61 7.69
N LYS A 59 2.38 -10.07 6.77
CA LYS A 59 2.74 -11.02 5.71
C LYS A 59 2.46 -10.40 4.36
N ILE A 60 3.43 -10.47 3.45
CA ILE A 60 3.27 -10.03 2.06
C ILE A 60 2.85 -11.23 1.22
N ILE A 61 1.69 -11.14 0.58
CA ILE A 61 1.20 -12.13 -0.38
C ILE A 61 1.75 -11.75 -1.76
N LYS A 62 2.42 -12.71 -2.40
CA LYS A 62 2.90 -12.64 -3.78
C LYS A 62 1.89 -13.21 -4.75
#